data_AF-A0AAJ0V4S5-F1
#
_entry.id   AF-A0AAJ0V4S5-F1
#
_cell.length_a   1.000
_cell.length_b   1.000
_cell.length_c   1.000
_cell.angle_alpha   90.00
_cell.angle_beta   90.00
_cell.angle_gamma   90.00
#
_symmetry.space_group_name_H-M   'P 1'
#
loop_
_entity.id
_entity.type
_entity.pdbx_description
1 polymer ?
#
loop_
_entity_poly.entity_id
_entity_poly.type
_entity_poly.pdbx_seq_one_letter_code
_entity_poly.pdbx_strand_id
1 'polypeptide(L)'
;MSARYLSLRCVETTQLPLYQSARALSAVGHHAALRVIAPPCGYAVLRAFWKGMEYEGWVDIDDLMRRHYPALATLAWRALDKHYALALLGGRDAATDLPAPPGGWEHVRLVDLVERELHAEPLLCFDAVDGVRSMFRTFPDAAPAGRAVVDMAKLPVVMCFVIGVSRLPHALLSAIVPGDVLLVCEPRNVVRIGAKSLCEFRWKGEEIMLDEQIVENTFDDVDEERIEVDALADAPPKSFEIDALPVTLEFSLPGERMTVAQLAGCHAGTVLPLRGTSRDVTIRANGQPLGQGELIQVGEQLAVEVKTLWFTKPAASDGE
;
A
#
# COMPACT_ATOMS: atom_id res chain seq x y z
N MET A 1 -12.60 -0.63 -22.55
CA MET A 1 -12.08 -1.85 -21.91
C MET A 1 -11.72 -1.53 -20.46
N SER A 2 -12.66 -1.65 -19.53
CA SER A 2 -12.39 -1.42 -18.10
C SER A 2 -12.34 -2.77 -17.40
N ALA A 3 -11.12 -3.18 -17.00
CA ALA A 3 -10.88 -4.44 -16.34
C ALA A 3 -11.58 -4.48 -14.97
N ARG A 4 -12.31 -5.57 -14.79
CA ARG A 4 -13.22 -5.90 -13.70
C ARG A 4 -12.44 -6.28 -12.44
N TYR A 5 -12.16 -5.32 -11.56
CA TYR A 5 -11.77 -5.59 -10.17
C TYR A 5 -13.01 -5.99 -9.34
N LEU A 6 -13.64 -7.12 -9.70
CA LEU A 6 -15.00 -7.48 -9.24
C LEU A 6 -15.12 -7.83 -7.74
N SER A 7 -14.03 -7.84 -6.98
CA SER A 7 -14.04 -8.18 -5.55
C SER A 7 -13.40 -7.12 -4.65
N LEU A 8 -13.06 -5.93 -5.18
CA LEU A 8 -12.53 -4.85 -4.37
C LEU A 8 -13.64 -3.94 -3.88
N ARG A 9 -13.49 -3.45 -2.65
CA ARG A 9 -14.29 -2.32 -2.18
C ARG A 9 -13.87 -1.08 -2.99
N CYS A 10 -14.77 -0.56 -3.79
CA CYS A 10 -14.58 0.70 -4.50
C CYS A 10 -15.01 1.88 -3.61
N VAL A 11 -14.20 2.92 -3.60
CA VAL A 11 -14.53 4.23 -3.04
C VAL A 11 -14.31 5.23 -4.17
N GLU A 12 -15.33 6.01 -4.52
CA GLU A 12 -15.21 7.03 -5.55
C GLU A 12 -14.21 8.11 -5.11
N THR A 13 -13.44 8.66 -6.05
CA THR A 13 -12.42 9.69 -5.75
C THR A 13 -13.01 10.91 -5.04
N THR A 14 -14.23 11.30 -5.40
CA THR A 14 -14.98 12.39 -4.77
C THR A 14 -15.38 12.10 -3.32
N GLN A 15 -15.54 10.82 -2.96
CA GLN A 15 -15.92 10.36 -1.62
C GLN A 15 -14.71 10.07 -0.73
N LEU A 16 -13.50 10.06 -1.29
CA LEU A 16 -12.27 9.71 -0.58
C LEU A 16 -12.02 10.56 0.67
N PRO A 17 -12.21 11.89 0.67
CA PRO A 17 -12.01 12.71 1.87
C PRO A 17 -12.96 12.31 3.01
N LEU A 18 -14.26 12.17 2.73
CA LEU A 18 -15.23 11.73 3.75
C LEU A 18 -14.95 10.31 4.25
N TYR A 19 -14.53 9.42 3.36
CA TYR A 19 -14.12 8.08 3.74
C TYR A 19 -12.92 8.10 4.70
N GLN A 20 -11.91 8.95 4.42
CA GLN A 20 -10.76 9.12 5.29
C GLN A 20 -11.15 9.69 6.66
N SER A 21 -12.00 10.72 6.70
CA SER A 21 -12.52 11.29 7.96
C SER A 21 -13.27 10.25 8.78
N ALA A 22 -14.16 9.45 8.16
CA ALA A 22 -14.87 8.37 8.84
C ALA A 22 -13.91 7.35 9.48
N ARG A 23 -12.84 6.98 8.77
CA ARG A 23 -11.82 6.05 9.28
C ARG A 23 -10.99 6.66 10.42
N ALA A 24 -10.60 7.92 10.30
CA ALA A 24 -9.87 8.63 11.34
C ALA A 24 -10.70 8.72 12.63
N LEU A 25 -11.97 9.10 12.52
CA LEU A 25 -12.92 9.18 13.63
C LEU A 25 -13.16 7.81 14.29
N SER A 26 -13.36 6.76 13.47
CA SER A 26 -13.49 5.38 13.96
C SER A 26 -12.25 4.93 14.75
N ALA A 27 -11.05 5.32 14.33
CA ALA A 27 -9.80 4.94 14.99
C ALA A 27 -9.63 5.60 16.37
N VAL A 28 -10.28 6.75 16.60
CA VAL A 28 -10.28 7.48 17.88
C VAL A 28 -11.49 7.09 18.75
N GLY A 29 -12.36 6.21 18.26
CA GLY A 29 -13.49 5.65 19.01
C GLY A 29 -14.85 6.27 18.70
N HIS A 30 -14.95 7.19 17.75
CA HIS A 30 -16.24 7.73 17.29
C HIS A 30 -16.92 6.80 16.28
N HIS A 31 -18.21 6.57 16.42
CA HIS A 31 -19.10 5.88 15.49
C HIS A 31 -19.51 6.80 14.33
N ALA A 32 -18.55 7.07 13.43
CA ALA A 32 -18.78 7.80 12.19
C ALA A 32 -18.75 6.85 10.97
N ALA A 33 -19.73 6.97 10.07
CA ALA A 33 -19.84 6.14 8.88
C ALA A 33 -20.21 6.95 7.64
N LEU A 34 -19.53 6.66 6.52
CA LEU A 34 -19.95 7.16 5.21
C LEU A 34 -21.18 6.38 4.73
N ARG A 35 -22.29 7.07 4.48
CA ARG A 35 -23.54 6.48 3.98
C ARG A 35 -24.07 7.32 2.81
N VAL A 36 -24.69 6.67 1.83
CA VAL A 36 -25.47 7.36 0.79
C VAL A 36 -26.90 7.49 1.30
N ILE A 37 -27.30 8.71 1.65
CA ILE A 37 -28.56 8.97 2.36
C ILE A 37 -29.01 10.42 2.12
N ALA A 38 -30.32 10.62 2.06
CA ALA A 38 -30.90 11.97 2.01
C ALA A 38 -31.05 12.51 3.43
N PRO A 39 -30.68 13.77 3.72
CA PRO A 39 -30.98 14.40 4.98
C PRO A 39 -32.50 14.33 5.28
N PRO A 40 -32.92 13.82 6.45
CA PRO A 40 -34.34 13.62 6.72
C PRO A 40 -35.12 14.94 6.87
N CYS A 41 -36.40 14.90 6.50
CA CYS A 41 -37.29 16.06 6.67
C CYS A 41 -37.39 16.49 8.14
N GLY A 42 -37.26 17.80 8.34
CA GLY A 42 -37.24 18.49 9.62
C GLY A 42 -35.98 18.27 10.44
N TYR A 43 -34.87 17.86 9.83
CA TYR A 43 -33.54 18.13 10.39
C TYR A 43 -33.21 19.61 10.23
N ALA A 44 -32.37 20.16 11.11
CA ALA A 44 -31.85 21.52 10.95
C ALA A 44 -30.59 21.50 10.08
N VAL A 45 -30.49 22.44 9.15
CA VAL A 45 -29.27 22.72 8.39
C VAL A 45 -28.30 23.45 9.31
N LEU A 46 -27.09 22.91 9.46
CA LEU A 46 -26.03 23.49 10.27
C LEU A 46 -24.86 23.95 9.41
N ARG A 47 -24.24 25.04 9.83
CA ARG A 47 -22.97 25.56 9.32
C ARG A 47 -21.98 25.62 10.47
N ALA A 48 -20.95 24.80 10.40
CA ALA A 48 -19.92 24.68 11.40
C ALA A 48 -18.61 25.27 10.88
N PHE A 49 -17.89 26.02 11.71
CA PHE A 49 -16.66 26.68 11.30
C PHE A 49 -15.46 26.08 12.02
N TRP A 50 -14.39 25.79 11.27
CA TRP A 50 -13.14 25.27 11.81
C TRP A 50 -11.96 25.74 10.96
N LYS A 51 -10.97 26.36 11.61
CA LYS A 51 -9.78 26.96 10.98
C LYS A 51 -10.14 27.90 9.83
N GLY A 52 -11.17 28.71 10.02
CA GLY A 52 -11.66 29.65 9.00
C GLY A 52 -12.38 29.02 7.80
N MET A 53 -12.63 27.71 7.81
CA MET A 53 -13.40 27.00 6.78
C MET A 53 -14.81 26.67 7.29
N GLU A 54 -15.79 26.78 6.39
CA GLU A 54 -17.18 26.44 6.66
C GLU A 54 -17.49 25.00 6.22
N TYR A 55 -18.21 24.28 7.07
CA TYR A 55 -18.64 22.90 6.87
C TYR A 55 -20.16 22.83 7.00
N GLU A 56 -20.80 22.29 5.96
CA GLU A 56 -22.25 22.14 5.90
C GLU A 56 -22.66 20.75 6.39
N GLY A 57 -23.73 20.71 7.17
CA GLY A 57 -24.31 19.48 7.65
C GLY A 57 -25.77 19.60 8.06
N TRP A 58 -26.27 18.54 8.66
CA TRP A 58 -27.63 18.42 9.15
C TRP A 58 -27.62 17.76 10.52
N VAL A 59 -28.51 18.19 11.40
CA VAL A 59 -28.62 17.67 12.76
C VAL A 59 -30.08 17.40 13.12
N ASP A 60 -30.31 16.32 13.87
CA ASP A 60 -31.62 16.02 14.45
C ASP A 60 -31.97 17.07 15.51
N ILE A 61 -32.83 18.01 15.16
CA ILE A 61 -33.22 19.12 16.04
C ILE A 61 -33.96 18.64 17.29
N ASP A 62 -34.71 17.53 17.21
CA ASP A 62 -35.43 17.00 18.37
C ASP A 62 -34.44 16.43 19.40
N ASP A 63 -33.40 15.76 18.92
CA ASP A 63 -32.34 15.18 19.76
C ASP A 63 -31.47 16.28 20.38
N LEU A 64 -31.18 17.34 19.61
CA LEU A 64 -30.49 18.54 20.10
C LEU A 64 -31.30 19.26 21.20
N MET A 65 -32.61 19.44 21.01
CA MET A 65 -33.49 20.07 22.01
C MET A 65 -33.54 19.27 23.31
N ARG A 66 -33.61 17.93 23.23
CA ARG A 66 -33.61 17.06 24.43
C ARG A 66 -32.34 17.18 25.25
N ARG A 67 -31.18 17.38 24.60
CA ARG A 67 -29.88 17.53 25.28
C ARG A 67 -29.71 18.91 25.90
N HIS A 68 -30.10 19.98 25.20
CA HIS A 68 -30.01 21.34 25.74
C HIS A 68 -31.07 21.65 26.82
N TYR A 69 -32.24 21.01 26.76
CA TYR A 69 -33.34 21.23 27.71
C TYR A 69 -33.79 19.93 28.38
N PRO A 70 -32.93 19.28 29.18
CA PRO A 70 -33.24 17.99 29.79
C PRO A 70 -34.44 18.08 30.76
N ALA A 71 -34.64 19.24 31.40
CA ALA A 71 -35.81 19.49 32.26
C ALA A 71 -37.15 19.43 31.50
N LEU A 72 -37.12 19.55 30.18
CA LEU A 72 -38.27 19.49 29.29
C LEU A 72 -38.28 18.19 28.47
N ALA A 73 -37.54 17.15 28.86
CA ALA A 73 -37.45 15.90 28.11
C ALA A 73 -38.79 15.16 27.96
N THR A 74 -39.75 15.41 28.86
CA THR A 74 -41.12 14.87 28.81
C THR A 74 -42.02 15.61 27.82
N LEU A 75 -41.59 16.76 27.31
CA LEU A 75 -42.31 17.48 26.27
C LEU A 75 -42.30 16.65 24.98
N ALA A 76 -43.43 16.62 24.28
CA ALA A 76 -43.52 16.01 22.96
C ALA A 76 -42.84 16.93 21.92
N TRP A 77 -41.51 16.99 21.91
CA TRP A 77 -40.73 17.82 20.98
C TRP A 77 -41.13 17.62 19.52
N ARG A 78 -41.50 16.40 19.14
CA ARG A 78 -42.02 16.05 17.80
C ARG A 78 -43.32 16.76 17.41
N ALA A 79 -44.10 17.21 18.38
CA ALA A 79 -45.36 17.92 18.16
C ALA A 79 -45.17 19.44 18.13
N LEU A 80 -43.98 19.95 18.49
CA LEU A 80 -43.65 21.36 18.39
C LEU A 80 -43.32 21.70 16.93
N ASP A 81 -43.74 22.87 16.46
CA ASP A 81 -43.27 23.39 15.18
C ASP A 81 -41.75 23.62 15.26
N LYS A 82 -41.03 22.97 14.35
CA LYS A 82 -39.57 22.96 14.30
C LYS A 82 -38.99 24.36 14.08
N HIS A 83 -39.74 25.30 13.51
CA HIS A 83 -39.31 26.69 13.37
C HIS A 83 -39.10 27.37 14.73
N TYR A 84 -39.93 27.05 15.73
CA TYR A 84 -39.72 27.57 17.08
C TYR A 84 -38.49 26.95 17.74
N ALA A 85 -38.27 25.64 17.56
CA ALA A 85 -37.06 24.98 18.03
C ALA A 85 -35.81 25.59 17.39
N LEU A 86 -35.84 25.84 16.07
CA LEU A 86 -34.75 26.48 15.35
C LEU A 86 -34.50 27.90 15.88
N ALA A 87 -35.55 28.70 16.08
CA ALA A 87 -35.42 30.06 16.60
C ALA A 87 -34.84 30.11 18.02
N LEU A 88 -35.23 29.17 18.89
CA LEU A 88 -34.70 29.05 20.25
C LEU A 88 -33.19 28.71 20.24
N LEU A 89 -32.76 27.87 19.31
CA LEU A 89 -31.37 27.45 19.17
C LEU A 89 -30.52 28.44 18.37
N GLY A 90 -31.10 29.20 17.44
CA GLY A 90 -30.39 30.10 16.51
C GLY A 90 -29.63 31.26 17.16
N GLY A 91 -29.85 31.51 18.45
CA GLY A 91 -29.08 32.48 19.26
C GLY A 91 -28.01 31.86 20.16
N ARG A 92 -27.81 30.54 20.12
CA ARG A 92 -26.83 29.81 20.94
C ARG A 92 -25.85 29.05 20.05
N ASP A 93 -24.64 28.87 20.56
CA ASP A 93 -23.68 27.98 19.91
C ASP A 93 -24.04 26.53 20.21
N ALA A 94 -24.41 25.79 19.16
CA ALA A 94 -24.75 24.36 19.25
C ALA A 94 -23.50 23.45 19.24
N ALA A 95 -22.30 24.02 19.26
CA ALA A 95 -21.03 23.30 19.14
C ALA A 95 -20.84 22.20 20.18
N THR A 96 -21.34 22.37 21.41
CA THR A 96 -21.01 21.47 22.54
C THR A 96 -21.57 20.06 22.39
N ASP A 97 -22.73 19.91 21.75
CA ASP A 97 -23.43 18.63 21.62
C ASP A 97 -23.17 17.92 20.27
N LEU A 98 -22.42 18.58 19.37
CA LEU A 98 -22.11 18.07 18.05
C LEU A 98 -20.78 17.31 18.04
N PRO A 99 -20.70 16.21 17.28
CA PRO A 99 -19.42 15.61 16.92
C PRO A 99 -18.51 16.67 16.29
N ALA A 100 -17.30 16.79 16.83
CA ALA A 100 -16.39 17.87 16.49
C ALA A 100 -15.01 17.34 16.09
N PRO A 101 -14.29 18.08 15.23
CA PRO A 101 -12.88 17.80 14.99
C PRO A 101 -12.05 17.98 16.27
N PRO A 102 -10.80 17.47 16.30
CA PRO A 102 -9.86 17.78 17.38
C PRO A 102 -9.74 19.29 17.61
N GLY A 103 -9.96 19.71 18.86
CA GLY A 103 -9.99 21.13 19.23
C GLY A 103 -11.38 21.77 19.21
N GLY A 104 -12.42 21.05 18.79
CA GLY A 104 -13.79 21.56 18.75
C GLY A 104 -14.11 22.40 17.51
N TRP A 105 -15.38 22.74 17.33
CA TRP A 105 -15.81 23.75 16.37
C TRP A 105 -15.51 25.16 16.91
N GLU A 106 -15.15 26.11 16.03
CA GLU A 106 -14.99 27.52 16.42
C GLU A 106 -16.35 28.16 16.74
N HIS A 107 -17.37 27.80 15.97
CA HIS A 107 -18.78 28.07 16.25
C HIS A 107 -19.66 27.23 15.32
N VAL A 108 -20.90 26.95 15.76
CA VAL A 108 -21.91 26.30 14.93
C VAL A 108 -23.19 27.13 14.91
N ARG A 109 -23.76 27.29 13.71
CA ARG A 109 -25.05 27.97 13.50
C ARG A 109 -26.04 27.03 12.84
N LEU A 110 -27.28 27.03 13.34
CA LEU A 110 -28.41 26.43 12.64
C LEU A 110 -29.07 27.52 11.80
N VAL A 111 -29.21 27.29 10.50
CA VAL A 111 -29.63 28.33 9.54
C VAL A 111 -30.96 28.08 8.89
N ASP A 112 -31.40 26.82 8.80
CA ASP A 112 -32.63 26.46 8.10
C ASP A 112 -33.16 25.09 8.57
N LEU A 113 -34.33 24.69 8.07
CA LEU A 113 -34.92 23.37 8.22
C LEU A 113 -35.01 22.66 6.88
N VAL A 114 -34.82 21.34 6.89
CA VAL A 114 -35.10 20.50 5.72
C VAL A 114 -36.61 20.37 5.58
N GLU A 115 -37.26 21.25 4.84
CA GLU A 115 -38.72 21.22 4.66
C GLU A 115 -39.19 20.23 3.60
N ARG A 116 -38.29 19.84 2.70
CA ARG A 116 -38.57 18.99 1.54
C ARG A 116 -37.60 17.83 1.48
N GLU A 117 -38.04 16.76 0.84
CA GLU A 117 -37.20 15.60 0.59
C GLU A 117 -36.04 15.97 -0.33
N LEU A 118 -34.81 15.78 0.16
CA LEU A 118 -33.57 16.02 -0.58
C LEU A 118 -33.13 14.73 -1.28
N HIS A 119 -32.21 14.86 -2.24
CA HIS A 119 -31.62 13.69 -2.90
C HIS A 119 -30.63 12.99 -1.97
N ALA A 120 -30.56 11.67 -2.10
CA ALA A 120 -29.55 10.90 -1.39
C ALA A 120 -28.17 11.22 -1.94
N GLU A 121 -27.26 11.61 -1.04
CA GLU A 121 -25.86 11.92 -1.37
C GLU A 121 -24.92 11.24 -0.36
N PRO A 122 -23.62 11.08 -0.68
CA PRO A 122 -22.65 10.54 0.26
C PRO A 122 -22.41 11.53 1.42
N LEU A 123 -22.79 11.14 2.64
CA LEU A 123 -22.65 11.95 3.85
C LEU A 123 -21.88 11.21 4.93
N LEU A 124 -21.06 11.94 5.68
CA LEU A 124 -20.48 11.44 6.93
C LEU A 124 -21.55 11.50 8.02
N CYS A 125 -22.01 10.34 8.46
CA CYS A 125 -23.07 10.20 9.45
C CYS A 125 -22.48 9.85 10.81
N PHE A 126 -22.94 10.55 11.84
CA PHE A 126 -22.67 10.25 13.24
C PHE A 126 -23.95 9.72 13.89
N ASP A 127 -23.83 8.57 14.54
CA ASP A 127 -24.93 7.98 15.29
C ASP A 127 -25.01 8.59 16.71
N ALA A 128 -26.15 8.44 17.39
CA ALA A 128 -26.45 9.11 18.67
C ALA A 128 -25.52 8.72 19.84
N VAL A 129 -24.68 7.70 19.64
CA VAL A 129 -23.77 7.15 20.63
C VAL A 129 -22.67 8.16 21.00
N ASP A 130 -22.24 8.99 20.05
CA ASP A 130 -21.15 9.97 20.25
C ASP A 130 -21.63 11.42 20.43
N GLY A 131 -22.93 11.64 20.49
CA GLY A 131 -23.50 12.98 20.50
C GLY A 131 -24.85 13.03 19.80
N VAL A 132 -25.22 14.21 19.29
CA VAL A 132 -26.45 14.34 18.51
C VAL A 132 -26.28 13.72 17.13
N ARG A 133 -27.31 13.01 16.66
CA ARG A 133 -27.35 12.47 15.29
C ARG A 133 -27.16 13.60 14.28
N SER A 134 -26.07 13.51 13.53
CA SER A 134 -25.66 14.54 12.60
C SER A 134 -25.01 13.95 11.35
N MET A 135 -25.04 14.74 10.28
CA MET A 135 -24.61 14.34 8.95
C MET A 135 -23.83 15.51 8.34
N PHE A 136 -22.71 15.25 7.68
CA PHE A 136 -21.87 16.30 7.10
C PHE A 136 -21.52 15.99 5.64
N ARG A 137 -21.62 16.99 4.77
CA ARG A 137 -21.21 16.88 3.35
C ARG A 137 -19.69 16.96 3.21
N THR A 138 -19.05 17.72 4.08
CA THR A 138 -17.59 17.75 4.25
C THR A 138 -17.30 17.75 5.74
N PHE A 139 -16.23 17.09 6.14
CA PHE A 139 -15.79 17.10 7.53
C PHE A 139 -14.29 17.40 7.57
N PRO A 140 -13.81 18.17 8.57
CA PRO A 140 -12.39 18.45 8.69
C PRO A 140 -11.55 17.19 8.57
N ASP A 141 -10.60 17.19 7.63
CA ASP A 141 -9.56 16.18 7.55
C ASP A 141 -8.50 16.50 8.60
N ALA A 142 -8.88 16.32 9.87
CA ALA A 142 -7.91 16.34 10.94
C ALA A 142 -7.24 14.97 10.92
N ALA A 143 -6.04 14.90 10.35
CA ALA A 143 -5.15 13.77 10.57
C ALA A 143 -5.19 13.44 12.08
N PRO A 144 -5.54 12.20 12.48
CA PRO A 144 -5.74 11.87 13.88
C PRO A 144 -4.49 12.27 14.65
N ALA A 145 -4.67 13.03 15.73
CA ALA A 145 -3.57 13.42 16.60
C ALA A 145 -2.94 12.13 17.14
N GLY A 146 -1.69 11.85 16.73
CA GLY A 146 -1.01 10.60 17.07
C GLY A 146 -0.95 9.55 15.95
N ARG A 147 -1.07 9.94 14.67
CA ARG A 147 -0.70 9.05 13.56
C ARG A 147 0.70 8.50 13.82
N ALA A 148 0.81 7.20 14.07
CA ALA A 148 2.09 6.53 14.19
C ALA A 148 2.81 6.71 12.85
N VAL A 149 3.79 7.62 12.82
CA VAL A 149 4.63 7.80 11.65
C VAL A 149 5.60 6.64 11.64
N VAL A 150 5.61 5.90 10.53
CA VAL A 150 6.59 4.84 10.34
C VAL A 150 7.97 5.49 10.31
N ASP A 151 8.83 5.11 11.25
CA ASP A 151 10.23 5.52 11.25
C ASP A 151 10.97 4.81 10.12
N MET A 152 10.95 5.43 8.93
CA MET A 152 11.54 4.88 7.71
C MET A 152 13.03 4.57 7.86
N ALA A 153 13.73 5.26 8.76
CA ALA A 153 15.14 5.03 9.03
C ALA A 153 15.40 3.62 9.59
N LYS A 154 14.43 3.03 10.30
CA LYS A 154 14.49 1.69 10.89
C LYS A 154 13.98 0.58 9.99
N LEU A 155 13.48 0.90 8.80
CA LEU A 155 12.97 -0.11 7.87
C LEU A 155 14.12 -1.07 7.49
N PRO A 156 13.99 -2.38 7.73
CA PRO A 156 14.99 -3.35 7.34
C PRO A 156 14.96 -3.56 5.82
N VAL A 157 16.14 -3.59 5.22
CA VAL A 157 16.39 -3.88 3.81
C VAL A 157 17.46 -4.97 3.68
N VAL A 158 17.46 -5.67 2.55
CA VAL A 158 18.46 -6.68 2.21
C VAL A 158 19.26 -6.17 1.02
N MET A 159 20.57 -6.05 1.18
CA MET A 159 21.51 -5.82 0.09
C MET A 159 21.92 -7.17 -0.48
N CYS A 160 21.58 -7.41 -1.74
CA CYS A 160 21.99 -8.60 -2.48
C CYS A 160 23.23 -8.27 -3.31
N PHE A 161 24.26 -9.11 -3.24
CA PHE A 161 25.51 -8.95 -3.98
C PHE A 161 25.48 -9.87 -5.20
N VAL A 162 24.95 -9.37 -6.30
CA VAL A 162 24.78 -10.13 -7.54
C VAL A 162 26.11 -10.20 -8.29
N ILE A 163 26.52 -11.40 -8.69
CA ILE A 163 27.76 -11.67 -9.44
C ILE A 163 27.50 -11.67 -10.95
N GLY A 164 26.27 -11.95 -11.36
CA GLY A 164 25.86 -11.93 -12.76
C GLY A 164 24.58 -12.70 -13.00
N VAL A 165 24.21 -12.78 -14.28
CA VAL A 165 22.99 -13.44 -14.72
C VAL A 165 23.24 -14.38 -15.90
N SER A 166 22.32 -15.33 -16.07
CA SER A 166 22.26 -16.22 -17.23
C SER A 166 20.81 -16.42 -17.64
N ARG A 167 20.51 -16.42 -18.93
CA ARG A 167 19.17 -16.68 -19.46
C ARG A 167 19.11 -18.08 -20.03
N LEU A 168 18.09 -18.85 -19.62
CA LEU A 168 17.81 -20.16 -20.20
C LEU A 168 16.31 -20.41 -20.36
N PRO A 169 15.91 -21.23 -21.34
CA PRO A 169 14.54 -21.70 -21.45
C PRO A 169 14.14 -22.55 -20.25
N HIS A 170 12.87 -22.49 -19.86
CA HIS A 170 12.30 -23.27 -18.75
C HIS A 170 12.58 -24.77 -18.86
N ALA A 171 12.58 -25.32 -20.07
CA ALA A 171 12.90 -26.73 -20.32
C ALA A 171 14.27 -27.18 -19.75
N LEU A 172 15.27 -26.29 -19.77
CA LEU A 172 16.60 -26.62 -19.24
C LEU A 172 16.66 -26.50 -17.72
N LEU A 173 15.84 -25.66 -17.11
CA LEU A 173 15.78 -25.54 -15.65
C LEU A 173 15.26 -26.80 -14.97
N SER A 174 14.28 -27.47 -15.59
CA SER A 174 13.68 -28.69 -15.03
C SER A 174 14.65 -29.88 -15.02
N ALA A 175 15.72 -29.81 -15.82
CA ALA A 175 16.75 -30.83 -15.91
C ALA A 175 17.94 -30.60 -14.96
N ILE A 176 18.02 -29.45 -14.28
CA ILE A 176 19.15 -29.13 -13.41
C ILE A 176 19.16 -30.07 -12.20
N VAL A 177 20.32 -30.67 -11.94
CA VAL A 177 20.57 -31.52 -10.78
C VAL A 177 21.75 -31.01 -9.96
N PRO A 178 21.83 -31.35 -8.65
CA PRO A 178 23.05 -31.12 -7.88
C PRO A 178 24.27 -31.76 -8.56
N GLY A 179 25.36 -30.99 -8.66
CA GLY A 179 26.57 -31.33 -9.41
C GLY A 179 26.68 -30.64 -10.78
N ASP A 180 25.56 -30.14 -11.33
CA ASP A 180 25.59 -29.38 -12.57
C ASP A 180 26.34 -28.06 -12.41
N VAL A 181 27.00 -27.62 -13.47
CA VAL A 181 27.75 -26.36 -13.52
C VAL A 181 27.01 -25.37 -14.40
N LEU A 182 26.53 -24.29 -13.79
CA LEU A 182 25.82 -23.22 -14.46
C LEU A 182 26.77 -22.07 -14.74
N LEU A 183 27.07 -21.80 -16.02
CA LEU A 183 27.90 -20.67 -16.41
C LEU A 183 27.20 -19.36 -16.07
N VAL A 184 27.96 -18.36 -15.60
CA VAL A 184 27.52 -16.96 -15.47
C VAL A 184 27.80 -16.27 -16.79
N CYS A 185 26.78 -16.14 -17.63
CA CYS A 185 26.92 -15.64 -19.00
C CYS A 185 27.19 -14.13 -19.05
N GLU A 186 26.55 -13.38 -18.17
CA GLU A 186 26.70 -11.93 -18.05
C GLU A 186 27.27 -11.61 -16.64
N PRO A 187 28.59 -11.80 -16.43
CA PRO A 187 29.21 -11.51 -15.14
C PRO A 187 29.24 -10.01 -14.89
N ARG A 188 28.59 -9.58 -13.80
CA ARG A 188 28.57 -8.19 -13.36
C ARG A 188 28.32 -8.13 -11.85
N ASN A 189 29.28 -7.57 -11.12
CA ASN A 189 29.17 -7.40 -9.67
C ASN A 189 28.34 -6.16 -9.33
N VAL A 190 27.08 -6.36 -8.98
CA VAL A 190 26.14 -5.28 -8.68
C VAL A 190 25.46 -5.50 -7.33
N VAL A 191 25.39 -4.44 -6.55
CA VAL A 191 24.56 -4.41 -5.34
C VAL A 191 23.12 -4.10 -5.72
N ARG A 192 22.19 -4.98 -5.33
CA ARG A 192 20.75 -4.79 -5.53
C ARG A 192 20.00 -4.64 -4.22
N ILE A 193 18.98 -3.78 -4.22
CA ILE A 193 17.98 -3.67 -3.16
C ILE A 193 16.60 -3.79 -3.80
N GLY A 194 15.95 -4.93 -3.58
CA GLY A 194 14.76 -5.30 -4.34
C GLY A 194 15.08 -5.35 -5.83
N ALA A 195 14.33 -4.63 -6.65
CA ALA A 195 14.55 -4.58 -8.10
C ALA A 195 15.66 -3.60 -8.53
N LYS A 196 16.08 -2.65 -7.67
CA LYS A 196 16.97 -1.56 -8.06
C LYS A 196 18.44 -1.91 -7.86
N SER A 197 19.27 -1.60 -8.86
CA SER A 197 20.73 -1.61 -8.78
C SER A 197 21.24 -0.33 -8.13
N LEU A 198 22.15 -0.43 -7.16
CA LEU A 198 22.63 0.71 -6.38
C LEU A 198 24.04 1.14 -6.80
N CYS A 199 24.98 0.22 -6.79
CA CYS A 199 26.38 0.45 -7.12
C CYS A 199 27.03 -0.86 -7.56
N GLU A 200 28.23 -0.75 -8.13
CA GLU A 200 29.09 -1.92 -8.34
C GLU A 200 29.84 -2.26 -7.05
N PHE A 201 30.38 -3.49 -6.99
CA PHE A 201 31.22 -3.89 -5.87
C PHE A 201 32.40 -4.75 -6.32
N ARG A 202 33.45 -4.71 -5.51
CA ARG A 202 34.54 -5.68 -5.54
C ARG A 202 34.51 -6.50 -4.27
N TRP A 203 35.01 -7.72 -4.35
CA TRP A 203 35.09 -8.60 -3.19
C TRP A 203 36.43 -9.31 -3.18
N LYS A 204 36.95 -9.55 -1.97
CA LYS A 204 38.21 -10.26 -1.77
C LYS A 204 38.13 -11.03 -0.44
N GLY A 205 38.17 -12.35 -0.52
CA GLY A 205 37.98 -13.19 0.65
C GLY A 205 36.58 -12.98 1.24
N GLU A 206 36.51 -12.53 2.48
CA GLU A 206 35.27 -12.32 3.23
C GLU A 206 34.86 -10.84 3.30
N GLU A 207 35.44 -9.97 2.46
CA GLU A 207 35.15 -8.54 2.43
C GLU A 207 34.56 -8.11 1.09
N ILE A 208 33.51 -7.29 1.16
CA ILE A 208 32.90 -6.61 0.02
C ILE A 208 33.17 -5.12 0.13
N MET A 209 33.73 -4.53 -0.91
CA MET A 209 33.95 -3.09 -1.03
C MET A 209 33.00 -2.52 -2.07
N LEU A 210 32.20 -1.53 -1.66
CA LEU A 210 31.31 -0.80 -2.55
C LEU A 210 32.12 0.13 -3.44
N ASP A 211 31.84 0.14 -4.73
CA ASP A 211 32.45 1.07 -5.69
C ASP A 211 31.47 2.22 -6.01
N GLU A 212 31.71 2.94 -7.10
CA GLU A 212 30.91 4.10 -7.49
C GLU A 212 29.43 3.71 -7.74
N GLN A 213 28.55 4.68 -7.49
CA GLN A 213 27.12 4.49 -7.76
C GLN A 213 26.92 4.30 -9.25
N ILE A 214 26.04 3.37 -9.59
CA ILE A 214 25.59 3.25 -10.97
C ILE A 214 24.67 4.46 -11.18
N VAL A 215 25.18 5.46 -11.91
CA VAL A 215 24.33 6.53 -12.42
C VAL A 215 23.52 5.92 -13.56
N GLU A 216 22.40 5.29 -13.20
CA GLU A 216 21.39 4.96 -14.20
C GLU A 216 20.87 6.29 -14.74
N ASN A 217 21.35 6.68 -15.93
CA ASN A 217 20.53 7.47 -16.83
C ASN A 217 19.24 6.66 -16.99
N THR A 218 18.15 7.24 -16.55
CA THR A 218 16.80 6.67 -16.63
C THR A 218 16.58 5.94 -17.96
N PHE A 219 16.11 4.68 -17.84
CA PHE A 219 15.64 3.74 -18.86
C PHE A 219 16.71 2.86 -19.54
N ASP A 220 16.35 1.58 -19.68
CA ASP A 220 17.03 0.43 -20.34
C ASP A 220 17.57 -0.61 -19.31
N ASP A 221 17.17 -1.88 -19.25
CA ASP A 221 16.58 -2.77 -20.26
C ASP A 221 15.46 -3.66 -19.67
N VAL A 222 14.22 -3.35 -20.03
CA VAL A 222 13.31 -4.43 -20.43
C VAL A 222 13.21 -4.24 -21.93
N ASP A 223 14.02 -4.99 -22.68
CA ASP A 223 13.75 -5.26 -24.09
C ASP A 223 12.42 -6.00 -24.17
N GLU A 224 11.31 -5.27 -24.04
CA GLU A 224 10.08 -5.63 -24.70
C GLU A 224 10.32 -5.36 -26.18
N GLU A 225 10.94 -6.32 -26.87
CA GLU A 225 10.73 -6.44 -28.31
C GLU A 225 9.21 -6.46 -28.50
N ARG A 226 8.67 -5.35 -28.99
CA ARG A 226 7.28 -5.24 -29.40
C ARG A 226 7.12 -6.21 -30.56
N ILE A 227 6.70 -7.42 -30.25
CA ILE A 227 6.19 -8.34 -31.25
C ILE A 227 4.96 -7.64 -31.85
N GLU A 228 5.10 -7.13 -33.06
CA GLU A 228 3.98 -6.75 -33.89
C GLU A 228 3.12 -8.00 -34.05
N VAL A 229 2.02 -8.07 -33.30
CA VAL A 229 1.01 -9.11 -33.48
C VAL A 229 0.24 -8.77 -34.75
N ASP A 230 0.79 -9.22 -35.87
CA ASP A 230 0.07 -9.26 -37.13
C ASP A 230 -1.17 -10.16 -36.96
N ALA A 231 -2.26 -9.73 -37.57
CA ALA A 231 -3.59 -10.26 -37.38
C ALA A 231 -3.64 -11.74 -37.78
N LEU A 232 -4.00 -12.63 -36.84
CA LEU A 232 -4.45 -13.98 -37.20
C LEU A 232 -5.81 -14.27 -36.58
N ALA A 233 -6.76 -14.45 -37.49
CA ALA A 233 -8.14 -14.82 -37.25
C ALA A 233 -8.27 -16.23 -36.64
N ASP A 234 -9.29 -16.37 -35.79
CA ASP A 234 -10.12 -17.55 -35.53
C ASP A 234 -9.41 -18.91 -35.36
N ALA A 235 -8.38 -18.97 -34.52
CA ALA A 235 -7.86 -20.21 -33.95
C ALA A 235 -8.33 -20.38 -32.50
N PRO A 236 -8.65 -21.62 -32.04
CA PRO A 236 -8.94 -21.87 -30.64
C PRO A 236 -7.78 -21.41 -29.77
N PRO A 237 -8.04 -20.92 -28.53
CA PRO A 237 -6.99 -20.39 -27.67
C PRO A 237 -5.94 -21.46 -27.42
N LYS A 238 -4.72 -21.23 -27.93
CA LYS A 238 -3.57 -22.09 -27.67
C LYS A 238 -3.20 -22.00 -26.19
N SER A 239 -2.91 -23.14 -25.59
CA SER A 239 -2.30 -23.19 -24.26
C SER A 239 -0.94 -22.50 -24.30
N PHE A 240 -0.56 -21.83 -23.20
CA PHE A 240 0.77 -21.25 -23.07
C PHE A 240 1.85 -22.32 -23.20
N GLU A 241 2.84 -22.09 -24.06
CA GLU A 241 4.02 -22.95 -24.22
C GLU A 241 4.99 -22.67 -23.07
N ILE A 242 4.81 -23.39 -21.95
CA ILE A 242 5.57 -23.16 -20.70
C ILE A 242 7.06 -23.44 -20.86
N ASP A 243 7.43 -24.44 -21.67
CA ASP A 243 8.82 -24.89 -21.84
C ASP A 243 9.74 -23.87 -22.54
N ALA A 244 9.15 -23.00 -23.36
CA ALA A 244 9.85 -21.94 -24.09
C ALA A 244 9.97 -20.64 -23.28
N LEU A 245 9.39 -20.57 -22.07
CA LEU A 245 9.44 -19.37 -21.26
C LEU A 245 10.90 -19.03 -20.91
N PRO A 246 11.36 -17.80 -21.19
CA PRO A 246 12.69 -17.37 -20.82
C PRO A 246 12.75 -17.23 -19.30
N VAL A 247 13.78 -17.82 -18.70
CA VAL A 247 14.04 -17.67 -17.27
C VAL A 247 15.43 -17.10 -17.06
N THR A 248 15.48 -16.03 -16.29
CA THR A 248 16.72 -15.38 -15.88
C THR A 248 17.15 -15.99 -14.56
N LEU A 249 18.30 -16.64 -14.56
CA LEU A 249 19.04 -17.00 -13.37
C LEU A 249 19.90 -15.83 -12.92
N GLU A 250 19.77 -15.47 -11.64
CA GLU A 250 20.63 -14.53 -10.95
C GLU A 250 21.47 -15.30 -9.93
N PHE A 251 22.78 -15.05 -9.93
CA PHE A 251 23.72 -15.64 -8.99
C PHE A 251 24.17 -14.56 -8.02
N SER A 252 23.95 -14.78 -6.72
CA SER A 252 24.24 -13.79 -5.69
C SER A 252 24.99 -14.39 -4.51
N LEU A 253 25.98 -13.66 -4.00
CA LEU A 253 26.60 -13.99 -2.72
C LEU A 253 25.62 -13.76 -1.57
N PRO A 254 25.87 -14.36 -0.38
CA PRO A 254 25.10 -14.08 0.82
C PRO A 254 24.92 -12.57 1.06
N GLY A 255 23.65 -12.13 1.07
CA GLY A 255 23.29 -10.73 1.24
C GLY A 255 23.38 -10.24 2.69
N GLU A 256 23.47 -8.92 2.86
CA GLU A 256 23.53 -8.26 4.17
C GLU A 256 22.19 -7.62 4.54
N ARG A 257 21.73 -7.86 5.77
CA ARG A 257 20.54 -7.21 6.33
C ARG A 257 20.94 -5.96 7.10
N MET A 258 20.37 -4.82 6.74
CA MET A 258 20.59 -3.56 7.44
C MET A 258 19.37 -2.66 7.38
N THR A 259 19.40 -1.54 8.10
CA THR A 259 18.36 -0.52 8.09
C THR A 259 18.60 0.51 6.98
N VAL A 260 17.56 1.23 6.56
CA VAL A 260 17.70 2.37 5.64
C VAL A 260 18.70 3.40 6.18
N ALA A 261 18.74 3.64 7.49
CA ALA A 261 19.72 4.53 8.11
C ALA A 261 21.17 4.07 7.91
N GLN A 262 21.44 2.77 8.07
CA GLN A 262 22.77 2.20 7.86
C GLN A 262 23.17 2.25 6.38
N LEU A 263 22.22 1.95 5.48
CA LEU A 263 22.43 2.06 4.05
C LEU A 263 22.74 3.50 3.62
N ALA A 264 22.05 4.49 4.18
CA ALA A 264 22.30 5.91 3.89
C ALA A 264 23.70 6.37 4.31
N GLY A 265 24.34 5.66 5.24
CA GLY A 265 25.74 5.89 5.61
C GLY A 265 26.76 5.22 4.69
N CYS A 266 26.33 4.35 3.79
CA CYS A 266 27.21 3.68 2.83
C CYS A 266 27.60 4.62 1.68
N HIS A 267 28.86 4.55 1.27
CA HIS A 267 29.44 5.31 0.17
C HIS A 267 30.49 4.46 -0.58
N ALA A 268 30.96 4.93 -1.74
CA ALA A 268 32.08 4.29 -2.44
C ALA A 268 33.31 4.17 -1.51
N GLY A 269 33.91 2.99 -1.44
CA GLY A 269 34.95 2.61 -0.49
C GLY A 269 34.44 2.03 0.83
N THR A 270 33.13 1.95 1.06
CA THR A 270 32.57 1.26 2.24
C THR A 270 32.89 -0.23 2.15
N VAL A 271 33.46 -0.78 3.22
CA VAL A 271 33.74 -2.21 3.34
C VAL A 271 32.69 -2.86 4.23
N LEU A 272 32.05 -3.91 3.71
CA LEU A 272 31.05 -4.72 4.38
C LEU A 272 31.58 -6.14 4.56
N PRO A 273 31.30 -6.80 5.70
CA PRO A 273 31.63 -8.21 5.87
C PRO A 273 30.71 -9.07 5.00
N LEU A 274 31.27 -10.03 4.27
CA LEU A 274 30.51 -11.08 3.63
C LEU A 274 30.13 -12.10 4.69
N ARG A 275 28.83 -12.20 5.01
CA ARG A 275 28.33 -13.20 5.97
C ARG A 275 28.13 -14.54 5.28
N GLY A 276 29.22 -15.19 4.91
CA GLY A 276 29.26 -16.50 4.27
C GLY A 276 30.48 -16.65 3.38
N THR A 277 30.53 -17.72 2.59
CA THR A 277 31.66 -18.00 1.71
C THR A 277 31.26 -17.98 0.24
N SER A 278 32.23 -18.04 -0.68
CA SER A 278 31.97 -18.29 -2.11
C SER A 278 31.25 -19.62 -2.37
N ARG A 279 31.10 -20.48 -1.35
CA ARG A 279 30.37 -21.75 -1.41
C ARG A 279 28.87 -21.62 -1.18
N ASP A 280 28.40 -20.43 -0.82
CA ASP A 280 27.03 -20.15 -0.42
C ASP A 280 26.30 -19.25 -1.43
N VAL A 281 26.62 -19.39 -2.73
CA VAL A 281 25.96 -18.61 -3.78
C VAL A 281 24.50 -19.02 -3.87
N THR A 282 23.60 -18.06 -3.75
CA THR A 282 22.16 -18.26 -3.97
C THR A 282 21.86 -18.13 -5.45
N ILE A 283 21.22 -19.16 -6.00
CA ILE A 283 20.73 -19.21 -7.38
C ILE A 283 19.25 -18.80 -7.34
N ARG A 284 18.88 -17.75 -8.07
CA ARG A 284 17.50 -17.27 -8.16
C ARG A 284 16.98 -17.36 -9.58
N ALA A 285 15.81 -17.96 -9.78
CA ALA A 285 15.09 -17.94 -11.05
C ALA A 285 14.00 -16.87 -11.01
N ASN A 286 14.09 -15.85 -11.87
CA ASN A 286 13.14 -14.72 -11.91
C ASN A 286 12.87 -14.11 -10.52
N GLY A 287 13.94 -13.95 -9.72
CA GLY A 287 13.88 -13.42 -8.34
C GLY A 287 13.55 -14.45 -7.25
N GLN A 288 13.04 -15.64 -7.61
CA GLN A 288 12.70 -16.69 -6.66
C GLN A 288 13.92 -17.56 -6.33
N PRO A 289 14.19 -17.84 -5.04
CA PRO A 289 15.29 -18.71 -4.64
C PRO A 289 15.09 -20.13 -5.19
N LEU A 290 15.96 -20.58 -6.09
CA LEU A 290 15.90 -21.91 -6.72
C LEU A 290 16.79 -22.92 -5.96
N GLY A 291 17.96 -22.49 -5.54
CA GLY A 291 18.93 -23.34 -4.86
C GLY A 291 20.18 -22.61 -4.40
N GLN A 292 21.17 -23.39 -4.00
CA GLN A 292 22.49 -22.94 -3.58
C GLN A 292 23.59 -23.68 -4.34
N GLY A 293 24.71 -22.99 -4.55
CA GLY A 293 25.87 -23.55 -5.21
C GLY A 293 27.18 -22.87 -4.80
N GLU A 294 28.27 -23.44 -5.28
CA GLU A 294 29.61 -22.92 -5.07
C GLU A 294 30.08 -22.17 -6.32
N LEU A 295 30.56 -20.95 -6.14
CA LEU A 295 31.19 -20.21 -7.22
C LEU A 295 32.52 -20.88 -7.56
N ILE A 296 32.65 -21.29 -8.81
CA ILE A 296 33.85 -21.89 -9.37
C ILE A 296 34.27 -21.13 -10.64
N GLN A 297 35.48 -21.40 -11.10
CA GLN A 297 35.99 -20.89 -12.36
C GLN A 297 36.24 -22.07 -13.30
N VAL A 298 35.63 -22.03 -14.49
CA VAL A 298 35.81 -23.03 -15.54
C VAL A 298 36.54 -22.35 -16.70
N GLY A 299 37.85 -22.58 -16.79
CA GLY A 299 38.71 -21.83 -17.70
C GLY A 299 38.71 -20.34 -17.35
N GLU A 300 38.26 -19.51 -18.27
CA GLU A 300 38.15 -18.05 -18.08
C GLU A 300 36.75 -17.59 -17.65
N GLN A 301 35.79 -18.51 -17.50
CA GLN A 301 34.39 -18.18 -17.19
C GLN A 301 34.05 -18.48 -15.73
N LEU A 302 33.27 -17.57 -15.11
CA LEU A 302 32.65 -17.82 -13.82
C LEU A 302 31.48 -18.79 -14.00
N ALA A 303 31.34 -19.72 -13.06
CA ALA A 303 30.25 -20.66 -13.02
C ALA A 303 29.85 -21.00 -11.59
N VAL A 304 28.64 -21.51 -11.41
CA VAL A 304 28.15 -21.97 -10.12
C VAL A 304 27.89 -23.47 -10.20
N GLU A 305 28.61 -24.25 -9.41
CA GLU A 305 28.33 -25.67 -9.24
C GLU A 305 27.14 -25.82 -8.27
N VAL A 306 26.05 -26.38 -8.75
CA VAL A 306 24.81 -26.55 -7.98
C VAL A 306 25.04 -27.55 -6.86
N LYS A 307 24.83 -27.16 -5.61
CA LYS A 307 24.96 -28.06 -4.45
C LYS A 307 23.61 -28.54 -3.93
N THR A 308 22.62 -27.65 -3.91
CA THR A 308 21.27 -27.95 -3.41
C THR A 308 20.22 -27.23 -4.24
N LEU A 309 19.08 -27.88 -4.47
CA LEU A 309 17.89 -27.29 -5.09
C LEU A 309 16.71 -27.42 -4.12
N TRP A 310 15.88 -26.37 -4.02
CA TRP A 310 14.76 -26.35 -3.07
C TRP A 310 13.44 -26.83 -3.68
N PHE A 311 13.32 -26.84 -5.00
CA PHE A 311 12.14 -27.31 -5.74
C PHE A 311 12.49 -28.56 -6.54
N THR A 312 12.76 -29.67 -5.85
CA THR A 312 13.01 -30.95 -6.51
C THR A 312 11.74 -31.81 -6.51
N LYS A 313 11.44 -32.43 -7.65
CA LYS A 313 10.52 -33.58 -7.69
C LYS A 313 11.36 -34.82 -7.37
N PRO A 314 10.92 -35.72 -6.48
CA PRO A 314 11.65 -36.96 -6.26
C PRO A 314 11.75 -37.72 -7.59
N ALA A 315 12.94 -38.22 -7.89
CA ALA A 315 13.14 -39.13 -9.02
C ALA A 315 12.14 -40.29 -8.85
N ALA A 316 11.39 -40.60 -9.90
CA ALA A 316 10.61 -41.83 -9.92
C ALA A 316 11.60 -42.96 -9.64
N SER A 317 11.40 -43.69 -8.55
CA SER A 317 12.14 -44.92 -8.30
C SER A 317 11.84 -45.84 -9.47
N ASP A 318 12.83 -46.10 -10.31
CA ASP A 318 12.77 -47.17 -11.29
C ASP A 318 12.54 -48.47 -10.51
N GLY A 319 11.30 -48.94 -10.57
CA GLY A 319 10.89 -50.23 -10.04
C GLY A 319 11.49 -51.31 -10.93
N GLU A 320 12.36 -52.11 -10.32
CA GLU A 320 12.86 -53.39 -10.83
C GLU A 320 11.71 -54.40 -11.05
#